data_AF-F3C4U5-F1
#
_entry.id   AF-F3C4U5-F1
#
_cell.length_a   1.000
_cell.length_b   1.000
_cell.length_c   1.000
_cell.angle_alpha   90.00
_cell.angle_beta   90.00
_cell.angle_gamma   90.00
#
_symmetry.space_group_name_H-M   'P 1'
#
loop_
_entity.id
_entity.type
_entity.pdbx_description
1 polymer ?
#
loop_
_entity_poly.entity_id
_entity_poly.type
_entity_poly.pdbx_seq_one_letter_code
_entity_poly.pdbx_strand_id
1 'polypeptide(L)'
;STKGIGEEAMSGGLPWPGVIADNPKDIADAAVRLYQDQTRWLEAQNAGLALLQARYQHRQHCAGLIERIQTLRNQLPEHRLANFTGAMLRHHHHKSTKYMAQWIEAKNRNKAEDTV
;
A
#
# COMPACT_ATOMS: atom_id res chain seq x y z
N SER A 1 -6.33 12.15 -8.86
CA SER A 1 -7.42 11.83 -7.93
C SER A 1 -7.45 10.32 -7.74
N THR A 2 -7.15 9.84 -6.54
CA THR A 2 -6.99 8.41 -6.21
C THR A 2 -8.28 7.74 -5.73
N LYS A 3 -9.38 8.51 -5.58
CA LYS A 3 -10.66 8.03 -5.03
C LYS A 3 -11.17 6.75 -5.70
N GLY A 4 -11.16 6.68 -7.03
CA GLY A 4 -11.64 5.51 -7.77
C GLY A 4 -10.73 4.28 -7.64
N ILE A 5 -9.41 4.47 -7.56
CA ILE A 5 -8.45 3.36 -7.47
C ILE A 5 -8.56 2.63 -6.13
N GLY A 6 -8.75 3.39 -5.04
CA GLY A 6 -8.92 2.80 -3.70
C GLY A 6 -10.22 2.02 -3.57
N GLU A 7 -11.32 2.57 -4.11
CA GLU A 7 -12.61 1.90 -4.15
C GLU A 7 -12.53 0.61 -4.97
N GLU A 8 -12.02 0.67 -6.19
CA GLU A 8 -11.96 -0.47 -7.09
C GLU A 8 -11.10 -1.60 -6.49
N ALA A 9 -9.93 -1.24 -5.92
CA ALA A 9 -9.04 -2.19 -5.30
C ALA A 9 -9.66 -2.87 -4.05
N MET A 10 -10.40 -2.13 -3.21
CA MET A 10 -10.98 -2.64 -1.95
C MET A 10 -12.38 -3.23 -2.09
N SER A 11 -13.20 -2.73 -3.01
CA SER A 11 -14.54 -3.25 -3.27
C SER A 11 -14.54 -4.43 -4.25
N GLY A 12 -13.61 -4.43 -5.21
CA GLY A 12 -13.58 -5.44 -6.28
C GLY A 12 -14.83 -5.37 -7.17
N GLY A 13 -15.43 -4.18 -7.31
CA GLY A 13 -16.65 -3.95 -8.09
C GLY A 13 -17.96 -4.15 -7.31
N LEU A 14 -17.90 -4.46 -6.02
CA LEU A 14 -19.07 -4.50 -5.14
C LEU A 14 -19.44 -3.09 -4.63
N PRO A 15 -20.70 -2.85 -4.21
CA PRO A 15 -21.08 -1.58 -3.61
C PRO A 15 -20.24 -1.27 -2.37
N TRP A 16 -19.61 -0.10 -2.35
CA TRP A 16 -18.86 0.34 -1.18
C TRP A 16 -19.81 0.74 -0.03
N PRO A 17 -19.62 0.19 1.19
CA PRO A 17 -20.46 0.53 2.34
C PRO A 17 -20.07 1.89 2.94
N GLY A 18 -20.39 2.98 2.24
CA GLY A 18 -20.18 4.34 2.75
C GLY A 18 -19.79 5.35 1.68
N VAL A 19 -19.06 6.37 2.11
CA VAL A 19 -18.64 7.50 1.27
C VAL A 19 -17.12 7.58 1.20
N ILE A 20 -16.59 7.87 0.02
CA ILE A 20 -15.17 8.12 -0.21
C ILE A 20 -14.96 9.62 -0.41
N ALA A 21 -14.20 10.23 0.49
CA ALA A 21 -13.96 11.67 0.51
C ALA A 21 -12.47 11.99 0.72
N ASP A 22 -12.02 13.13 0.18
CA ASP A 22 -10.60 13.54 0.22
C ASP A 22 -10.31 14.58 1.31
N ASN A 23 -11.33 15.05 2.03
CA ASN A 23 -11.15 16.01 3.11
C ASN A 23 -11.92 15.60 4.38
N PRO A 24 -11.43 16.01 5.57
CA PRO A 24 -12.01 15.59 6.84
C PRO A 24 -13.46 16.04 7.06
N LYS A 25 -13.84 17.21 6.50
CA LYS A 25 -15.19 17.76 6.66
C LYS A 25 -16.23 16.87 5.98
N ASP A 26 -15.96 16.46 4.74
CA ASP A 26 -16.85 15.57 3.99
C ASP A 26 -16.97 14.19 4.65
N ILE A 27 -15.90 13.70 5.29
CA ILE A 27 -15.94 12.45 6.07
C ILE A 27 -16.85 12.62 7.29
N ALA A 28 -16.70 13.72 8.05
CA ALA A 28 -17.52 14.00 9.23
C ALA A 28 -19.00 14.17 8.86
N ASP A 29 -19.29 14.96 7.82
CA ASP A 29 -20.66 15.19 7.35
C ASP A 29 -21.28 13.88 6.83
N ALA A 30 -20.51 13.01 6.16
CA ALA A 30 -20.97 11.68 5.76
C ALA A 30 -21.26 10.75 6.95
N ALA A 31 -20.41 10.77 7.98
CA ALA A 31 -20.62 9.97 9.20
C ALA A 31 -21.89 10.40 9.95
N VAL A 32 -22.12 11.70 10.09
CA VAL A 32 -23.35 12.24 10.68
C VAL A 32 -24.58 11.81 9.89
N ARG A 33 -24.55 11.95 8.55
CA ARG A 33 -25.64 11.54 7.68
C ARG A 33 -25.93 10.04 7.75
N LEU A 34 -24.89 9.21 7.86
CA LEU A 34 -25.05 7.76 7.99
C LEU A 34 -25.67 7.39 9.34
N TYR A 35 -25.29 8.08 10.42
CA TYR A 35 -25.84 7.85 11.75
C TYR A 35 -27.30 8.29 11.89
N GLN A 36 -27.68 9.40 11.24
CA GLN A 36 -29.02 9.97 11.33
C GLN A 36 -30.07 9.26 10.46
N ASP A 37 -29.64 8.50 9.45
CA ASP A 37 -30.53 7.83 8.49
C ASP A 37 -30.43 6.31 8.65
N GLN A 38 -31.43 5.74 9.31
CA GLN A 38 -31.49 4.31 9.61
C GLN A 38 -31.52 3.43 8.33
N THR A 39 -32.20 3.87 7.27
CA THR A 39 -32.27 3.12 6.02
C THR A 39 -30.88 3.03 5.39
N ARG A 40 -30.19 4.17 5.30
CA ARG A 40 -28.83 4.22 4.76
C ARG A 40 -27.82 3.45 5.62
N TRP A 41 -28.01 3.46 6.93
CA TRP A 41 -27.23 2.63 7.84
C TRP A 41 -27.38 1.13 7.53
N LEU A 42 -28.62 0.67 7.36
CA LEU A 42 -28.93 -0.73 7.03
C LEU A 42 -28.35 -1.14 5.67
N GLU A 43 -28.49 -0.29 4.66
CA GLU A 43 -27.91 -0.52 3.33
C GLU A 43 -26.38 -0.64 3.39
N ALA A 44 -25.71 0.28 4.08
CA ALA A 44 -24.27 0.25 4.26
C ALA A 44 -23.81 -1.00 5.04
N GLN A 45 -24.55 -1.39 6.09
CA GLN A 45 -24.24 -2.60 6.85
C GLN A 45 -24.34 -3.85 5.97
N ASN A 46 -25.41 -3.99 5.19
CA ASN A 46 -25.62 -5.12 4.29
C ASN A 46 -24.54 -5.20 3.21
N ALA A 47 -24.20 -4.06 2.59
CA ALA A 47 -23.10 -3.97 1.63
C ALA A 47 -21.76 -4.35 2.27
N GLY A 48 -21.51 -3.93 3.52
CA GLY A 48 -20.29 -4.26 4.24
C GLY A 48 -20.16 -5.74 4.56
N LEU A 49 -21.25 -6.38 5.00
CA LEU A 49 -21.28 -7.83 5.24
C LEU A 49 -21.03 -8.61 3.94
N ALA A 50 -21.69 -8.22 2.84
CA ALA A 50 -21.48 -8.83 1.53
C ALA A 50 -20.02 -8.69 1.06
N LEU A 51 -19.43 -7.52 1.21
CA LEU A 51 -18.02 -7.27 0.86
C LEU A 51 -17.06 -8.12 1.70
N LEU A 52 -17.28 -8.19 3.02
CA LEU A 52 -16.47 -9.01 3.93
C LEU A 52 -16.56 -10.50 3.58
N GLN A 53 -17.77 -10.99 3.30
CA GLN A 53 -17.98 -12.38 2.88
C GLN A 53 -17.36 -12.67 1.52
N ALA A 54 -17.42 -11.75 0.56
CA ALA A 54 -16.89 -11.97 -0.78
C ALA A 54 -15.36 -11.89 -0.83
N ARG A 55 -14.74 -10.99 -0.05
CA ARG A 55 -13.33 -10.61 -0.26
C ARG A 55 -12.43 -10.72 0.94
N TYR A 56 -12.94 -10.83 2.16
CA TYR A 56 -12.13 -10.74 3.38
C TYR A 56 -12.34 -11.93 4.32
N GLN A 57 -12.65 -13.11 3.77
CA GLN A 57 -12.79 -14.33 4.56
C GLN A 57 -11.45 -14.73 5.19
N HIS A 58 -11.32 -14.46 6.48
CA HIS A 58 -10.12 -14.71 7.28
C HIS A 58 -9.57 -16.13 7.11
N ARG A 59 -10.44 -17.16 7.15
CA ARG A 59 -10.00 -18.56 7.01
C ARG A 59 -9.31 -18.84 5.67
N GLN A 60 -9.81 -18.26 4.59
CA GLN A 60 -9.26 -18.47 3.25
C GLN A 60 -7.94 -17.71 3.07
N HIS A 61 -7.88 -16.46 3.51
CA HIS A 61 -6.67 -15.65 3.41
C HIS A 61 -5.53 -16.13 4.31
N CYS A 62 -5.83 -16.55 5.53
CA CYS A 62 -4.81 -17.09 6.42
C CYS A 62 -4.22 -18.40 5.90
N ALA A 63 -5.05 -19.30 5.36
CA ALA A 63 -4.56 -20.54 4.77
C ALA A 63 -3.64 -20.26 3.57
N GLY A 64 -4.07 -19.43 2.63
CA GLY A 64 -3.26 -19.07 1.45
C GLY A 64 -1.98 -18.31 1.80
N LEU A 65 -2.02 -17.44 2.81
CA LEU A 65 -0.83 -16.73 3.30
C LEU A 65 0.17 -17.70 3.96
N ILE A 66 -0.32 -18.59 4.83
CA ILE A 66 0.53 -19.59 5.50
C ILE A 66 1.16 -20.52 4.48
N GLU A 67 0.37 -21.02 3.52
CA GLU A 67 0.86 -21.85 2.43
C GLU A 67 1.94 -21.12 1.63
N ARG A 68 1.67 -19.88 1.21
CA ARG A 68 2.65 -19.07 0.46
C ARG A 68 3.94 -18.85 1.24
N ILE A 69 3.87 -18.58 2.54
CA ILE A 69 5.05 -18.43 3.41
C ILE A 69 5.84 -19.75 3.46
N GLN A 70 5.16 -20.89 3.63
CA GLN A 70 5.81 -22.20 3.67
C GLN A 70 6.47 -22.53 2.33
N THR A 71 5.78 -22.32 1.20
CA THR A 71 6.34 -22.49 -0.14
C THR A 71 7.59 -21.62 -0.33
N LEU A 72 7.52 -20.34 0.03
CA LEU A 72 8.66 -19.41 -0.08
C LEU A 72 9.83 -19.80 0.81
N ARG A 73 9.58 -20.34 2.00
CA ARG A 73 10.65 -20.82 2.89
C ARG A 73 11.35 -22.05 2.30
N ASN A 74 10.60 -22.95 1.67
CA ASN A 74 11.17 -24.15 1.05
C ASN A 74 11.91 -23.83 -0.26
N GLN A 75 11.46 -22.82 -1.00
CA GLN A 75 12.03 -22.40 -2.30
C GLN A 75 12.83 -21.09 -2.22
N LEU A 76 13.32 -20.75 -1.03
CA LEU A 76 13.95 -19.44 -0.76
C LEU A 76 15.16 -19.14 -1.67
N PRO A 77 16.06 -20.10 -1.97
CA PRO A 77 17.17 -19.86 -2.88
C PRO A 77 16.72 -19.54 -4.31
N GLU A 78 15.78 -20.31 -4.83
CA GLU A 78 15.23 -20.17 -6.20
C GLU A 78 14.42 -18.89 -6.35
N HIS A 79 13.61 -18.54 -5.34
CA HIS A 79 12.84 -17.30 -5.34
C HIS A 79 13.76 -16.05 -5.27
N ARG A 80 14.87 -16.13 -4.54
CA ARG A 80 15.89 -15.06 -4.51
C ARG A 80 16.62 -14.95 -5.84
N LEU A 81 16.91 -16.08 -6.48
CA LEU A 81 17.51 -16.11 -7.82
C LEU A 81 16.54 -15.53 -8.87
N ALA A 82 15.25 -15.83 -8.80
CA ALA A 82 14.24 -15.24 -9.67
C ALA A 82 14.07 -13.72 -9.45
N ASN A 83 14.35 -13.21 -8.24
CA ASN A 83 14.37 -11.78 -7.93
C ASN A 83 15.74 -11.12 -8.19
N PHE A 84 16.54 -11.69 -9.09
CA PHE A 84 17.87 -11.19 -9.45
C PHE A 84 17.83 -9.75 -9.98
N THR A 85 16.87 -9.39 -10.84
CA THR A 85 16.73 -8.02 -11.35
C THR A 85 16.46 -7.02 -10.22
N GLY A 86 15.62 -7.37 -9.26
CA GLY A 86 15.37 -6.53 -8.07
C GLY A 86 16.60 -6.41 -7.17
N ALA A 87 17.37 -7.48 -7.01
CA ALA A 87 18.64 -7.45 -6.29
C ALA A 87 19.70 -6.59 -7.01
N MET A 88 19.76 -6.68 -8.34
CA MET A 88 20.64 -5.89 -9.20
C MET A 88 20.29 -4.39 -9.14
N LEU A 89 19.00 -4.04 -9.24
CA LEU A 89 18.54 -2.66 -9.13
C LEU A 89 18.86 -2.04 -7.76
N ARG A 90 18.65 -2.78 -6.66
CA ARG A 90 19.04 -2.33 -5.31
C ARG A 90 20.56 -2.11 -5.20
N HIS A 91 21.36 -2.99 -5.79
CA HIS A 91 22.82 -2.85 -5.81
C HIS A 91 23.28 -1.61 -6.60
N HIS A 92 22.71 -1.35 -7.77
CA HIS A 92 23.00 -0.13 -8.54
C HIS A 92 22.55 1.14 -7.83
N HIS A 93 21.37 1.12 -7.21
CA HIS A 93 20.88 2.25 -6.42
C HIS A 93 21.84 2.57 -5.27
N HIS A 94 22.28 1.57 -4.50
CA HIS A 94 23.19 1.78 -3.39
C HIS A 94 24.55 2.35 -3.85
N LYS A 95 25.06 1.92 -5.02
CA LYS A 95 26.24 2.52 -5.63
C LYS A 95 26.02 3.98 -6.05
N SER A 96 24.88 4.31 -6.66
CA SER A 96 24.56 5.68 -7.07
C SER A 96 24.51 6.65 -5.87
N THR A 97 23.95 6.20 -4.73
CA THR A 97 23.95 6.97 -3.48
C THR A 97 25.37 7.19 -2.96
N LYS A 98 26.25 6.18 -3.02
CA LYS A 98 27.64 6.29 -2.59
C LYS A 98 28.42 7.32 -3.41
N TYR A 99 28.29 7.29 -4.74
CA TYR A 99 28.96 8.27 -5.60
C TYR A 99 28.39 9.68 -5.43
N MET A 100 27.08 9.80 -5.18
CA MET A 100 26.46 11.08 -4.86
C MET A 100 27.00 11.66 -3.54
N ALA A 101 27.13 10.82 -2.50
CA ALA A 101 27.72 11.24 -1.23
C ALA A 101 29.17 11.71 -1.39
N GLN A 102 29.99 10.97 -2.14
CA GLN A 102 31.37 11.36 -2.45
C GLN A 102 31.45 12.66 -3.25
N TRP A 103 30.53 12.88 -4.19
CA TRP A 103 30.46 14.11 -4.97
C TRP A 103 30.05 15.32 -4.11
N ILE A 104 29.09 15.13 -3.19
CA ILE A 104 28.70 16.17 -2.21
C ILE A 104 29.88 16.50 -1.29
N GLU A 105 30.58 15.50 -0.77
CA GLU A 105 31.77 15.68 0.07
C GLU A 105 32.89 16.42 -0.67
N ALA A 106 33.16 16.06 -1.93
CA ALA A 106 34.17 16.74 -2.75
C ALA A 106 33.78 18.19 -3.04
N LYS A 107 32.51 18.44 -3.39
CA LYS A 107 32.00 19.80 -3.64
C LYS A 107 32.07 20.69 -2.39
N ASN A 108 31.80 20.11 -1.21
CA ASN A 108 31.90 20.82 0.05
C ASN A 108 33.36 21.10 0.46
N ARG A 109 34.29 20.18 0.12
CA ARG A 109 35.73 20.37 0.36
C ARG A 109 36.31 21.48 -0.50
N ASN A 110 35.98 21.52 -1.80
CA ASN A 110 36.46 22.57 -2.70
C ASN A 110 35.94 23.97 -2.28
N LYS A 111 34.69 24.05 -1.78
CA LYS A 111 34.16 25.31 -1.22
C LYS A 111 34.91 25.77 0.03
N ALA A 112 35.40 24.85 0.86
CA ALA A 112 36.16 25.20 2.06
C ALA A 112 37.59 25.66 1.72
N GLU A 113 38.18 25.16 0.63
CA GLU A 113 39.50 25.57 0.13
C GLU A 113 39.47 26.92 -0.59
N ASP A 114 38.38 27.26 -1.29
CA ASP A 114 38.21 28.57 -1.97
C ASP A 114 37.85 29.74 -1.02
N THR A 115 37.62 29.47 0.28
CA THR A 115 37.25 30.50 1.28
C THR A 115 38.39 30.81 2.27
N VAL A 116 39.63 30.47 1.92
CA VAL A 116 40.85 30.77 2.72
C VAL A 116 41.72 31.77 1.98
#